data_AF-N4WPW8-F1
#
_entry.id   AF-N4WPW8-F1
#
_cell.length_a   1.000
_cell.length_b   1.000
_cell.length_c   1.000
_cell.angle_alpha   90.00
_cell.angle_beta   90.00
_cell.angle_gamma   90.00
#
_symmetry.space_group_name_H-M   'P 1'
#
loop_
_entity.id
_entity.type
_entity.pdbx_description
1 polymer ?
#
loop_
_entity_poly.entity_id
_entity_poly.type
_entity_poly.pdbx_seq_one_letter_code
_entity_poly.pdbx_strand_id
1 'polypeptide(L)'
;MAPRKKTEEKASANEAADMVLLYLRKQNRPYSAIDVSANLHNKVTKAAAAKILKDLHEQKLIEGRTAGKQIVYHALQDAADTCTTEQLAALDAEIANLRTQTAALNATAKTLRCTLASVTSTLSTADLIANVDLLEKEKAEIAERLDGLRKGKARMVTAKEREAIEQVWKKSVRTAKNREKIAREMWKIIADNLPDDEAREEHREMFDLDG
;
A
#
# COMPACT_ATOMS: atom_id res chain seq x y z
N MET A 1 15.48 28.32 3.02
CA MET A 1 15.01 29.00 4.24
C MET A 1 14.78 27.92 5.30
N ALA A 2 15.62 27.84 6.34
CA ALA A 2 15.51 26.79 7.35
C ALA A 2 14.18 26.92 8.13
N PRO A 3 13.44 25.82 8.39
CA PRO A 3 12.15 25.91 9.04
C PRO A 3 12.33 26.39 10.49
N ARG A 4 11.57 27.44 10.86
CA ARG A 4 11.54 27.98 12.22
C ARG A 4 11.07 26.88 13.18
N LYS A 5 11.90 26.58 14.17
CA LYS A 5 11.60 25.64 15.27
C LYS A 5 10.30 26.11 15.95
N LYS A 6 9.25 25.27 15.92
CA LYS A 6 7.99 25.53 16.62
C LYS A 6 8.32 25.88 18.07
N THR A 7 7.95 27.08 18.51
CA THR A 7 8.15 27.51 19.90
C THR A 7 7.04 26.85 20.70
N GLU A 8 7.36 25.77 21.40
CA GLU A 8 6.44 25.18 22.38
C GLU A 8 6.11 26.23 23.44
N GLU A 9 4.84 26.30 23.85
CA GLU A 9 4.36 27.24 24.86
C GLU A 9 5.20 27.11 26.14
N LYS A 10 5.71 28.25 26.61
CA LYS A 10 6.51 28.30 27.83
C LYS A 10 5.57 28.08 29.01
N ALA A 11 5.95 27.17 29.90
CA ALA A 11 5.22 26.89 31.12
C ALA A 11 5.07 28.15 31.98
N SER A 12 3.93 28.30 32.67
CA SER A 12 3.81 29.30 33.72
C SER A 12 4.77 28.98 34.88
N ALA A 13 5.08 29.97 35.73
CA ALA A 13 6.12 29.82 36.75
C ALA A 13 5.86 28.66 37.73
N ASN A 14 4.60 28.45 38.14
CA ASN A 14 4.22 27.37 39.06
C ASN A 14 4.25 26.01 38.36
N GLU A 15 3.71 25.92 37.15
CA GLU A 15 3.75 24.69 36.34
C GLU A 15 5.19 24.27 36.01
N ALA A 16 6.09 25.24 35.79
CA ALA A 16 7.50 24.99 35.55
C ALA A 16 8.18 24.35 36.76
N ALA A 17 7.85 24.80 37.98
CA ALA A 17 8.40 24.24 39.21
C ALA A 17 7.92 22.80 39.44
N ASP A 18 6.62 22.55 39.28
CA ASP A 18 6.04 21.22 39.41
C ASP A 18 6.60 20.25 38.38
N MET A 19 6.76 20.70 37.12
CA MET A 19 7.36 19.89 36.07
C MET A 19 8.81 19.48 36.39
N VAL A 20 9.61 20.40 36.92
CA VAL A 20 11.00 20.10 37.31
C VAL A 20 11.04 19.11 38.47
N LEU A 21 10.21 19.32 39.50
CA LEU A 21 10.15 18.42 40.65
C LEU A 21 9.69 17.01 40.27
N LEU A 22 8.60 16.91 39.49
CA LEU A 22 8.08 15.64 38.99
C LEU A 22 9.11 14.93 38.10
N TYR A 23 9.82 15.67 37.26
CA TYR A 23 10.86 15.12 36.40
C TYR A 23 12.00 14.52 37.22
N LEU A 24 12.51 15.24 38.23
CA LEU A 24 13.58 14.74 39.10
C LEU A 24 13.16 13.50 39.88
N ARG A 25 11.92 13.47 40.41
CA ARG A 25 11.37 12.29 41.10
C ARG A 25 11.22 11.08 40.18
N LYS A 26 10.67 11.29 38.98
CA LYS A 26 10.43 10.22 38.00
C LYS A 26 11.73 9.59 37.51
N GLN A 27 12.74 10.41 37.23
CA GLN A 27 14.02 9.90 36.73
C GLN A 27 14.93 9.38 37.84
N ASN A 28 14.77 9.91 39.06
CA ASN A 28 15.60 9.62 40.24
C ASN A 28 17.11 9.62 39.93
N ARG A 29 17.54 10.55 39.07
CA ARG A 29 18.93 10.75 38.64
C ARG A 29 19.36 12.19 38.94
N PRO A 30 20.64 12.41 39.28
CA PRO A 30 21.16 13.75 39.55
C PRO A 30 21.34 14.52 38.23
N TYR A 31 20.78 15.73 38.12
CA TYR A 31 20.84 16.58 36.92
C TYR A 31 21.25 18.02 37.21
N SER A 32 21.97 18.65 36.29
CA SER A 32 22.25 20.10 36.33
C SER A 32 21.08 20.91 35.76
N ALA A 33 21.07 22.23 35.98
CA ALA A 33 20.09 23.12 35.37
C ALA A 33 20.10 23.08 33.83
N ILE A 34 21.26 22.82 33.23
CA ILE A 34 21.39 22.67 31.77
C ILE A 34 20.66 21.39 31.34
N ASP A 35 20.94 20.27 32.02
CA ASP A 35 20.35 18.97 31.69
C ASP A 35 18.83 18.99 31.86
N VAL A 36 18.33 19.57 32.96
CA VAL A 36 16.89 19.70 33.20
C VAL A 36 16.23 20.50 32.08
N SER A 37 16.80 21.65 31.69
CA SER A 37 16.23 22.46 30.60
C SER A 37 16.24 21.73 29.24
N ALA A 38 17.30 20.97 28.96
CA ALA A 38 17.42 20.20 27.73
C ALA A 38 16.46 19.01 27.69
N ASN A 39 16.34 18.26 28.79
CA ASN A 39 15.47 17.10 28.92
C ASN A 39 13.97 17.48 28.92
N LEU A 40 13.65 18.68 29.39
CA LEU A 40 12.30 19.26 29.29
C LEU A 40 12.10 20.02 27.95
N HIS A 41 12.94 19.77 26.94
CA HIS A 41 12.85 20.34 25.60
C HIS A 41 12.76 21.88 25.55
N ASN A 42 13.38 22.57 26.51
CA ASN A 42 13.32 24.03 26.71
C ASN A 42 11.92 24.60 27.07
N LYS A 43 10.96 23.76 27.48
CA LYS A 43 9.71 24.25 28.10
C LYS A 43 9.98 25.06 29.35
N VAL A 44 11.04 24.69 30.08
CA VAL A 44 11.68 25.48 31.11
C VAL A 44 13.05 25.91 30.61
N THR A 45 13.27 27.21 30.47
CA THR A 45 14.56 27.75 30.00
C THR A 45 15.68 27.46 31.01
N LYS A 46 16.94 27.42 30.58
CA LYS A 46 18.10 27.22 31.46
C LYS A 46 18.11 28.17 32.67
N ALA A 47 17.80 29.45 32.45
CA ALA A 47 17.76 30.45 33.52
C ALA A 47 16.61 30.18 34.50
N ALA A 48 15.42 29.84 33.99
CA ALA A 48 14.28 29.49 34.82
C ALA A 48 14.54 28.19 35.61
N ALA A 49 15.13 27.17 34.97
CA ALA A 49 15.48 25.91 35.61
C ALA A 49 16.52 26.12 36.74
N ALA A 50 17.53 26.96 36.51
CA ALA A 50 18.52 27.29 37.55
C ALA A 50 17.87 27.96 38.77
N LYS A 51 16.93 28.88 38.54
CA LYS A 51 16.17 29.53 39.62
C LYS A 51 15.27 28.52 40.35
N ILE A 52 14.45 27.78 39.62
CA ILE A 52 13.52 26.79 40.17
C ILE A 52 14.26 25.72 40.99
N LEU A 53 15.37 25.19 40.49
CA LEU A 53 16.15 24.19 41.22
C LEU A 53 16.74 24.75 42.52
N LYS A 54 17.18 26.01 42.50
CA LYS A 54 17.65 26.70 43.72
C LYS A 54 16.50 26.88 44.71
N ASP A 55 15.36 27.37 44.25
CA ASP A 55 14.17 27.59 45.08
C ASP A 55 13.65 26.27 45.68
N LEU A 56 13.60 25.18 44.89
CA LEU A 56 13.21 23.84 45.36
C LEU A 56 14.20 23.26 46.38
N HIS A 57 15.49 23.55 46.22
CA HIS A 57 16.52 23.14 47.18
C HIS A 57 16.41 23.93 48.50
N GLU A 58 16.18 25.25 48.42
CA GLU A 58 15.93 26.10 49.59
C GLU A 58 14.67 25.67 50.36
N GLN A 59 13.63 25.21 49.64
CA GLN A 59 12.41 24.62 50.20
C GLN A 59 12.61 23.19 50.75
N LYS A 60 13.82 22.62 50.64
CA LYS A 60 14.14 21.24 51.05
C LYS A 60 13.24 20.20 50.39
N LEU A 61 12.84 20.42 49.13
CA LEU A 61 12.10 19.44 48.33
C LEU A 61 13.03 18.56 47.49
N ILE A 62 14.25 19.06 47.23
CA ILE A 62 15.32 18.38 46.50
C ILE A 62 16.67 18.69 47.15
N GLU A 63 17.67 17.84 46.90
CA GLU A 63 19.03 18.04 47.39
C GLU A 63 19.94 18.48 46.24
N GLY A 64 20.78 19.48 46.49
CA GLY A 64 21.76 20.01 45.55
C GLY A 64 23.18 19.76 46.03
N ARG A 65 24.03 19.15 45.20
CA ARG A 65 25.45 18.95 45.50
C ARG A 65 26.34 19.60 44.44
N THR A 66 27.42 20.22 44.90
CA THR A 66 28.44 20.79 44.01
C THR A 66 29.25 19.68 43.35
N ALA A 67 29.25 19.64 42.02
CA ALA A 67 30.08 18.76 41.20
C ALA A 67 31.00 19.61 40.32
N GLY A 68 32.22 19.86 40.80
CA GLY A 68 33.18 20.74 40.13
C GLY A 68 32.67 22.18 40.02
N LYS A 69 32.46 22.66 38.78
CA LYS A 69 32.00 24.03 38.50
C LYS A 69 30.48 24.18 38.46
N GLN A 70 29.72 23.09 38.60
CA GLN A 70 28.26 23.09 38.49
C GLN A 70 27.63 22.50 39.76
N ILE A 71 26.35 22.81 39.99
CA ILE A 71 25.53 22.18 41.03
C ILE A 71 24.60 21.20 40.33
N VAL A 72 24.50 20.00 40.89
CA VAL A 72 23.66 18.92 40.41
C VAL A 72 22.60 18.64 41.47
N TYR A 73 21.35 18.55 41.04
CA TYR A 73 20.20 18.38 41.92
C TYR A 73 19.58 17.00 41.74
N HIS A 74 19.12 16.40 42.82
CA HIS A 74 18.41 15.12 42.81
C HIS A 74 17.21 15.14 43.75
N ALA A 75 16.25 14.25 43.48
CA ALA A 75 15.13 14.04 44.41
C ALA A 75 15.65 13.52 45.76
N LEU A 76 14.97 13.90 46.85
CA LEU A 76 15.28 13.38 48.17
C LEU A 76 15.07 11.87 48.22
N GLN A 77 15.98 11.18 48.90
CA GLN A 77 15.92 9.74 49.15
C GLN A 77 15.80 9.55 50.65
N ASP A 78 14.68 9.00 51.10
CA ASP A 78 14.47 8.70 52.52
C ASP A 78 15.09 7.33 52.86
N ALA A 79 15.90 7.29 53.92
CA ALA A 79 16.47 6.05 54.43
C ALA A 79 15.40 5.17 55.12
N ALA A 80 14.30 5.76 55.59
CA ALA A 80 13.18 5.03 56.16
C ALA A 80 12.38 4.23 55.11
N ASP A 81 12.44 4.64 53.84
CA ASP A 81 11.82 3.95 52.70
C ASP A 81 12.68 2.77 52.17
N THR A 82 13.76 2.42 52.87
CA THR A 82 14.62 1.31 52.45
C THR A 82 13.93 -0.03 52.69
N CYS A 83 13.88 -0.87 51.66
CA CYS A 83 13.38 -2.22 51.78
C CYS A 83 14.33 -3.08 52.63
N THR A 84 13.75 -3.93 53.48
CA THR A 84 14.50 -4.99 54.17
C THR A 84 15.03 -6.02 53.16
N THR A 85 16.05 -6.78 53.56
CA THR A 85 16.63 -7.85 52.72
C THR A 85 15.60 -8.90 52.31
N GLU A 86 14.63 -9.20 53.18
CA GLU A 86 13.55 -10.14 52.92
C GLU A 86 12.55 -9.59 51.89
N GLN A 87 12.19 -8.31 52.00
CA GLN A 87 11.34 -7.64 51.01
C GLN A 87 12.02 -7.55 49.65
N LEU A 88 13.32 -7.28 49.59
CA LEU A 88 14.09 -7.28 48.33
C LEU A 88 14.08 -8.67 47.69
N ALA A 89 14.33 -9.73 48.47
CA ALA A 89 14.28 -11.10 47.96
C ALA A 89 12.88 -11.49 47.45
N ALA A 90 11.82 -11.04 48.12
CA ALA A 90 10.44 -11.25 47.67
C ALA A 90 10.15 -10.52 46.34
N LEU A 91 10.60 -9.27 46.21
CA LEU A 91 10.47 -8.49 44.97
C LEU A 91 11.26 -9.13 43.82
N ASP A 92 12.47 -9.64 44.07
CA ASP A 92 13.27 -10.33 43.05
C ASP A 92 12.57 -11.62 42.58
N ALA A 93 11.98 -12.38 43.50
CA ALA A 93 11.19 -13.56 43.16
C ALA A 93 9.94 -13.19 42.34
N GLU A 94 9.25 -12.10 42.68
CA GLU A 94 8.10 -11.60 41.92
C GLU A 94 8.51 -11.13 40.52
N ILE A 95 9.62 -10.39 40.39
CA ILE A 95 10.18 -9.96 39.10
C ILE A 95 10.51 -11.16 38.23
N ALA A 96 11.14 -12.20 38.79
CA ALA A 96 11.47 -13.42 38.05
C ALA A 96 10.21 -14.16 37.59
N ASN A 97 9.19 -14.26 38.44
CA ASN A 97 7.90 -14.86 38.10
C ASN A 97 7.20 -14.09 36.98
N LEU A 98 7.06 -12.76 37.12
CA LEU A 98 6.42 -11.91 36.12
C LEU A 98 7.15 -11.93 34.78
N ARG A 99 8.49 -11.96 34.77
CA ARG A 99 9.28 -12.14 33.53
C ARG A 99 8.96 -13.47 32.84
N THR A 100 8.88 -14.55 33.61
CA THR A 100 8.57 -15.88 33.09
C THR A 100 7.16 -15.92 32.50
N GLN A 101 6.17 -15.38 33.22
CA GLN A 101 4.78 -15.28 32.73
C GLN A 101 4.69 -14.41 31.46
N THR A 102 5.38 -13.28 31.43
CA THR A 102 5.40 -12.38 30.28
C THR A 102 5.99 -13.06 29.05
N ALA A 103 7.07 -13.83 29.21
CA ALA A 103 7.67 -14.60 28.13
C ALA A 103 6.70 -15.67 27.60
N ALA A 104 6.05 -16.42 28.50
CA ALA A 104 5.07 -17.44 28.15
C ALA A 104 3.86 -16.85 27.41
N LEU A 105 3.26 -15.77 27.92
CA LEU A 105 2.12 -15.10 27.29
C LEU A 105 2.48 -14.53 25.92
N ASN A 106 3.68 -13.96 25.75
CA ASN A 106 4.14 -13.48 24.45
C ASN A 106 4.32 -14.63 23.44
N ALA A 107 4.85 -15.78 23.87
CA ALA A 107 4.97 -16.96 23.03
C ALA A 107 3.58 -17.46 22.59
N THR A 108 2.64 -17.58 23.52
CA THR A 108 1.25 -17.98 23.23
C THR A 108 0.57 -17.01 22.27
N ALA A 109 0.73 -15.70 22.50
CA ALA A 109 0.16 -14.68 21.63
C ALA A 109 0.76 -14.73 20.21
N LYS A 110 2.05 -15.06 20.07
CA LYS A 110 2.67 -15.28 18.76
C LYS A 110 2.05 -16.49 18.06
N THR A 111 1.92 -17.62 18.75
CA THR A 111 1.29 -18.84 18.21
C THR A 111 -0.14 -18.57 17.77
N LEU A 112 -0.97 -17.94 18.61
CA LEU A 112 -2.36 -17.61 18.28
C LEU A 112 -2.46 -16.69 17.06
N ARG A 113 -1.59 -15.70 16.93
CA ARG A 113 -1.55 -14.83 15.74
C ARG A 113 -1.21 -15.61 14.48
N CYS A 114 -0.25 -16.54 14.55
CA CYS A 114 0.10 -17.41 13.42
C CYS A 114 -1.07 -18.33 13.05
N THR A 115 -1.74 -18.94 14.03
CA THR A 115 -2.91 -19.80 13.79
C THR A 115 -4.05 -19.00 13.17
N LEU A 116 -4.35 -17.81 13.71
CA LEU A 116 -5.37 -16.93 13.16
C LEU A 116 -5.05 -16.58 11.71
N ALA A 117 -3.83 -16.10 11.44
CA ALA A 117 -3.41 -15.75 10.09
C ALA A 117 -3.52 -16.93 9.11
N SER A 118 -3.19 -18.15 9.55
CA SER A 118 -3.33 -19.37 8.77
C SER A 118 -4.80 -19.66 8.44
N VAL A 119 -5.67 -19.67 9.45
CA VAL A 119 -7.10 -19.98 9.27
C VAL A 119 -7.85 -18.90 8.49
N THR A 120 -7.43 -17.64 8.60
CA THR A 120 -8.04 -16.52 7.85
C THR A 120 -7.37 -16.27 6.50
N SER A 121 -6.36 -17.05 6.10
CA SER A 121 -5.71 -16.89 4.79
C SER A 121 -6.57 -17.36 3.63
N THR A 122 -7.63 -18.14 3.91
CA THR A 122 -8.58 -18.66 2.95
C THR A 122 -9.98 -18.11 3.20
N LEU A 123 -10.81 -18.09 2.16
CA LEU A 123 -12.24 -17.79 2.28
C LEU A 123 -12.90 -18.64 3.36
N SER A 124 -13.86 -18.04 4.07
CA SER A 124 -14.66 -18.81 5.01
C SER A 124 -15.48 -19.87 4.27
N THR A 125 -15.91 -20.92 4.96
CA THR A 125 -16.78 -21.94 4.36
C THR A 125 -18.09 -21.33 3.84
N ALA A 126 -18.62 -20.31 4.51
CA ALA A 126 -19.81 -19.59 4.05
C ALA A 126 -19.57 -18.84 2.74
N ASP A 127 -18.44 -18.14 2.63
CA ASP A 127 -18.06 -17.43 1.40
C ASP A 127 -17.77 -18.40 0.25
N LEU A 128 -17.15 -19.56 0.55
CA LEU A 128 -16.93 -20.61 -0.44
C LEU A 128 -18.25 -21.14 -1.01
N ILE A 129 -19.25 -21.41 -0.15
CA ILE A 129 -20.58 -21.85 -0.59
C ILE A 129 -21.23 -20.79 -1.48
N ALA A 130 -21.22 -19.52 -1.06
CA ALA A 130 -21.79 -18.43 -1.85
C ALA A 130 -21.11 -18.26 -3.21
N ASN A 131 -19.78 -18.41 -3.27
CA ASN A 131 -19.02 -18.35 -4.53
C ASN A 131 -19.33 -19.53 -5.44
N VAL A 132 -19.51 -20.75 -4.90
CA VAL A 132 -19.93 -21.92 -5.67
C VAL A 132 -21.30 -21.66 -6.29
N ASP A 133 -22.27 -21.21 -5.50
CA ASP A 133 -23.63 -20.92 -5.99
C ASP A 133 -23.63 -19.84 -7.09
N LEU A 134 -22.78 -18.82 -6.98
CA LEU A 134 -22.62 -17.80 -8.01
C LEU A 134 -22.01 -18.37 -9.30
N LEU A 135 -20.92 -19.12 -9.19
CA LEU A 135 -20.26 -19.73 -10.34
C LEU A 135 -21.16 -20.76 -11.04
N GLU A 136 -21.99 -21.48 -10.30
CA GLU A 136 -22.97 -22.40 -10.88
C GLU A 136 -24.05 -21.67 -11.67
N LYS A 137 -24.55 -20.53 -11.15
CA LYS A 137 -25.48 -19.66 -11.89
C LYS A 137 -24.85 -19.09 -13.15
N GLU A 138 -23.65 -18.52 -13.05
CA GLU A 138 -22.93 -17.99 -14.22
C GLU A 138 -22.70 -19.07 -15.29
N LYS A 139 -22.33 -20.28 -14.86
CA LYS A 139 -22.17 -21.43 -15.76
C LYS A 139 -23.48 -21.77 -16.46
N ALA A 140 -24.61 -21.76 -15.75
CA ALA A 140 -25.91 -22.04 -16.33
C ALA A 140 -26.30 -20.97 -17.37
N GLU A 141 -26.12 -19.68 -17.05
CA GLU A 141 -26.39 -18.57 -17.97
C GLU A 141 -25.53 -18.63 -19.24
N ILE A 142 -24.22 -18.90 -19.08
CA ILE A 142 -23.30 -19.06 -20.22
C ILE A 142 -23.71 -20.25 -21.07
N ALA A 143 -24.09 -21.37 -20.44
CA ALA A 143 -24.52 -22.57 -21.15
C ALA A 143 -25.82 -22.33 -21.95
N GLU A 144 -26.80 -21.63 -21.37
CA GLU A 144 -28.04 -21.27 -22.04
C GLU A 144 -27.78 -20.34 -23.23
N ARG A 145 -26.98 -19.29 -23.04
CA ARG A 145 -26.57 -18.38 -24.11
C ARG A 145 -25.86 -19.13 -25.24
N LEU A 146 -24.99 -20.07 -24.90
CA LEU A 146 -24.24 -20.87 -25.86
C LEU A 146 -25.14 -21.85 -26.63
N ASP A 147 -26.13 -22.45 -25.97
CA ASP A 147 -27.16 -23.26 -26.62
C ASP A 147 -28.02 -22.43 -27.59
N GLY A 148 -28.44 -21.22 -27.18
CA GLY A 148 -29.15 -20.28 -28.05
C GLY A 148 -28.35 -19.91 -29.29
N LEU A 149 -27.05 -19.63 -29.14
CA LEU A 149 -26.15 -19.36 -30.26
C LEU A 149 -26.01 -20.57 -31.19
N ARG A 150 -25.93 -21.80 -30.64
CA ARG A 150 -25.86 -23.05 -31.42
C ARG A 150 -27.15 -23.36 -32.19
N LYS A 151 -28.31 -23.04 -31.62
CA LYS A 151 -29.63 -23.23 -32.26
C LYS A 151 -29.94 -22.20 -33.34
N GLY A 152 -29.24 -21.06 -33.35
CA GLY A 152 -29.40 -20.03 -34.36
C GLY A 152 -29.07 -20.52 -35.78
N LYS A 153 -29.68 -19.92 -36.80
CA LYS A 153 -29.41 -20.24 -38.22
C LYS A 153 -28.01 -19.80 -38.70
N ALA A 154 -27.26 -19.07 -37.87
CA ALA A 154 -25.93 -18.59 -38.21
C ALA A 154 -24.91 -19.73 -38.09
N ARG A 155 -24.21 -20.05 -39.19
CA ARG A 155 -23.12 -21.01 -39.17
C ARG A 155 -22.00 -20.49 -38.27
N MET A 156 -21.64 -21.27 -37.26
CA MET A 156 -20.46 -21.02 -36.44
C MET A 156 -19.22 -21.17 -37.34
N VAL A 157 -18.48 -20.07 -37.53
CA VAL A 157 -17.23 -20.06 -38.29
C VAL A 157 -16.11 -19.73 -37.32
N THR A 158 -15.12 -20.60 -37.25
CA THR A 158 -13.93 -20.36 -36.42
C THR A 158 -13.06 -19.27 -37.02
N ALA A 159 -12.24 -18.60 -36.19
CA ALA A 159 -11.31 -17.58 -36.67
C ALA A 159 -10.40 -18.11 -37.81
N LYS A 160 -9.95 -19.37 -37.70
CA LYS A 160 -9.11 -20.04 -38.69
C LYS A 160 -9.83 -20.27 -40.02
N GLU A 161 -11.09 -20.71 -39.98
CA GLU A 161 -11.91 -20.86 -41.20
C GLU A 161 -12.19 -19.52 -41.86
N ARG A 162 -12.51 -18.48 -41.07
CA ARG A 162 -12.71 -17.11 -41.56
C ARG A 162 -11.46 -16.60 -42.26
N GLU A 163 -10.29 -16.79 -41.66
CA GLU A 163 -9.01 -16.38 -42.25
C GLU A 163 -8.73 -17.14 -43.56
N ALA A 164 -8.96 -18.45 -43.60
CA ALA A 164 -8.78 -19.24 -44.82
C ALA A 164 -9.69 -18.75 -45.96
N ILE A 165 -10.97 -18.48 -45.68
CA ILE A 165 -11.91 -17.91 -46.66
C ILE A 165 -11.45 -16.52 -47.10
N GLU A 166 -10.99 -15.68 -46.18
CA GLU A 166 -10.52 -14.33 -46.49
C GLU A 166 -9.27 -14.36 -47.39
N GLN A 167 -8.36 -15.32 -47.19
CA GLN A 167 -7.20 -15.52 -48.06
C GLN A 167 -7.59 -15.96 -49.46
N VAL A 168 -8.56 -16.89 -49.59
CA VAL A 168 -9.08 -17.32 -50.89
C VAL A 168 -9.75 -16.14 -51.60
N TRP A 169 -10.60 -15.40 -50.89
CA TRP A 169 -11.27 -14.22 -51.43
C TRP A 169 -10.27 -13.16 -51.93
N LYS A 170 -9.24 -12.84 -51.13
CA LYS A 170 -8.17 -11.90 -51.53
C LYS A 170 -7.45 -12.35 -52.81
N LYS A 171 -7.16 -13.65 -52.93
CA LYS A 171 -6.54 -14.22 -54.15
C LYS A 171 -7.47 -14.12 -55.37
N SER A 172 -8.75 -14.45 -55.20
CA SER A 172 -9.75 -14.38 -56.27
C SER A 172 -9.96 -12.94 -56.75
N VAL A 173 -10.08 -11.98 -55.83
CA VAL A 173 -10.19 -10.55 -56.17
C VAL A 173 -8.95 -10.05 -56.91
N ARG A 174 -7.74 -10.43 -56.46
CA ARG A 174 -6.50 -10.07 -57.16
C ARG A 174 -6.47 -10.64 -58.57
N THR A 175 -6.89 -11.89 -58.74
CA THR A 175 -6.94 -12.56 -60.04
C THR A 175 -7.95 -11.89 -60.96
N ALA A 176 -9.15 -11.56 -60.47
CA ALA A 176 -10.17 -10.86 -61.23
C ALA A 176 -9.67 -9.49 -61.71
N LYS A 177 -9.07 -8.67 -60.83
CA LYS A 177 -8.48 -7.37 -61.20
C LYS A 177 -7.39 -7.48 -62.25
N ASN A 178 -6.51 -8.47 -62.13
CA ASN A 178 -5.46 -8.68 -63.11
C ASN A 178 -6.03 -9.09 -64.47
N ARG A 179 -7.05 -9.97 -64.49
CA ARG A 179 -7.73 -10.38 -65.73
C ARG A 179 -8.48 -9.23 -66.38
N GLU A 180 -9.19 -8.42 -65.59
CA GLU A 180 -9.87 -7.21 -66.07
C GLU A 180 -8.86 -6.25 -66.72
N LYS A 181 -7.70 -6.04 -66.09
CA LYS A 181 -6.63 -5.22 -66.66
C LYS A 181 -6.14 -5.77 -68.00
N ILE A 182 -5.87 -7.07 -68.08
CA ILE A 182 -5.41 -7.72 -69.32
C ILE A 182 -6.48 -7.58 -70.42
N ALA A 183 -7.75 -7.86 -70.10
CA ALA A 183 -8.85 -7.74 -71.05
C ALA A 183 -8.97 -6.31 -71.59
N ARG A 184 -8.85 -5.30 -70.71
CA ARG A 184 -8.87 -3.88 -71.07
C ARG A 184 -7.69 -3.49 -71.97
N GLU A 185 -6.49 -3.97 -71.67
CA GLU A 185 -5.28 -3.71 -72.48
C GLU A 185 -5.38 -4.37 -73.85
N MET A 186 -5.83 -5.63 -73.92
CA MET A 186 -6.04 -6.36 -75.18
C MET A 186 -7.12 -5.69 -76.04
N TRP A 187 -8.25 -5.30 -75.43
CA TRP A 187 -9.30 -4.58 -76.14
C TRP A 187 -8.79 -3.27 -76.73
N LYS A 188 -8.00 -2.50 -75.98
CA LYS A 188 -7.41 -1.26 -76.49
C LYS A 188 -6.58 -1.49 -77.75
N ILE A 189 -5.74 -2.53 -77.77
CA ILE A 189 -4.93 -2.88 -78.96
C ILE A 189 -5.83 -3.21 -80.16
N ILE A 190 -6.91 -3.96 -79.95
CA ILE A 190 -7.86 -4.31 -81.02
C ILE A 190 -8.57 -3.04 -81.52
N ALA A 191 -9.11 -2.24 -80.60
CA ALA A 191 -9.84 -1.01 -80.90
C ALA A 191 -8.99 0.01 -81.67
N ASP A 192 -7.70 0.14 -81.35
CA ASP A 192 -6.77 1.04 -82.04
C ASP A 192 -6.52 0.65 -83.51
N ASN A 193 -6.85 -0.59 -83.93
CA ASN A 193 -6.65 -1.10 -85.29
C ASN A 193 -7.97 -1.24 -86.10
N LEU A 194 -9.11 -0.80 -85.55
CA LEU A 194 -10.40 -0.85 -86.23
C LEU A 194 -10.68 0.47 -86.99
N PRO A 195 -11.38 0.40 -88.14
CA PRO A 195 -11.47 1.51 -89.10
C PRO A 195 -12.34 2.69 -88.63
N ASP A 196 -13.39 2.45 -87.84
CA ASP A 196 -14.34 3.46 -87.35
C ASP A 196 -14.94 3.09 -85.98
N ASP A 197 -15.83 3.95 -85.45
CA ASP A 197 -16.51 3.73 -84.16
C ASP A 197 -17.59 2.64 -84.26
N GLU A 198 -18.24 2.45 -85.41
CA GLU A 198 -19.27 1.42 -85.60
C GLU A 198 -18.67 0.01 -85.52
N ALA A 199 -17.55 -0.24 -86.21
CA ALA A 199 -16.82 -1.51 -86.12
C ALA A 199 -16.29 -1.78 -84.70
N ARG A 200 -15.95 -0.72 -83.93
CA ARG A 200 -15.52 -0.85 -82.52
C ARG A 200 -16.65 -1.32 -81.62
N GLU A 201 -17.84 -0.73 -81.72
CA GLU A 201 -18.99 -1.15 -80.92
C GLU A 201 -19.45 -2.58 -81.27
N GLU A 202 -19.53 -2.92 -82.56
CA GLU A 202 -19.89 -4.27 -83.00
C GLU A 202 -18.94 -5.35 -82.46
N HIS A 203 -17.63 -5.10 -82.49
CA HIS A 203 -16.64 -6.07 -81.98
C HIS A 203 -16.62 -6.12 -80.45
N ARG A 204 -16.97 -5.01 -79.77
CA ARG A 204 -17.03 -4.96 -78.30
C ARG A 204 -18.20 -5.77 -77.77
N GLU A 205 -19.36 -5.65 -78.42
CA GLU A 205 -20.55 -6.46 -78.16
C GLU A 205 -20.32 -7.93 -78.53
N MET A 206 -19.66 -8.21 -79.66
CA MET A 206 -19.28 -9.57 -80.06
C MET A 206 -18.39 -10.28 -79.02
N PHE A 207 -17.48 -9.54 -78.37
CA PHE A 207 -16.61 -10.09 -77.32
C PHE A 207 -17.22 -10.06 -75.92
N ASP A 208 -18.47 -9.60 -75.77
CA ASP A 208 -19.21 -9.54 -74.50
C ASP A 208 -18.41 -8.82 -73.39
N LEU A 209 -17.76 -7.70 -73.74
CA LEU A 209 -16.89 -6.95 -72.83
C LEU A 209 -17.66 -6.01 -71.88
N ASP A 210 -18.99 -6.01 -71.96
CA ASP A 210 -19.89 -5.18 -71.14
C ASP A 210 -20.64 -5.98 -70.05
N GLY A 211 -20.28 -7.25 -69.84
CA GLY A 211 -20.76 -8.11 -68.76
C GLY A 211 -20.07 -7.93 -67.41
#